data_AF-A0A948XFK3-F1
#
_entry.id   AF-A0A948XFK3-F1
#
_cell.length_a   1.000
_cell.length_b   1.000
_cell.length_c   1.000
_cell.angle_alpha   90.00
_cell.angle_beta   90.00
_cell.angle_gamma   90.00
#
_symmetry.space_group_name_H-M   'P 1'
#
loop_
_entity.id
_entity.type
_entity.pdbx_description
1 polymer ?
#
loop_
_entity_poly.entity_id
_entity_poly.type
_entity_poly.pdbx_seq_one_letter_code
_entity_poly.pdbx_strand_id
1 'polypeptide(L)'
;MFIPKNYNITFTPDLEKFVFTGKEVITFDITEEIDVINLDSVDLEIVRCQLLRKGKSIDVEHEVDKGALRLFFKQPLVKGEYKIVIEFKGTINNFLAGWSRSGYQVDGKPRYMATTHFEPADARRVFPCIDNPSYKARFDIALKINKYLSAVSNMPIVREKVVGKVKKLVTFAQTPLMSTYLLYMGVGEFEFAELKYRDIVIRGVTTPGKIQYTQFALESARKFLAYFEEYFGLEYPLPKIDFIGVADFGPAGMEQWGAITCRENVLFYIPGMTSIVLQKRIAEVVAHELAHQWFGDLVTMKWWDDLWLNESFATFMAYKAVH
;
A
#
# COMPACT_ATOMS: atom_id res chain seq x y z
N MET A 1 -24.68 4.28 11.05
CA MET A 1 -23.37 3.64 10.68
C MET A 1 -22.38 4.64 10.08
N PHE A 2 -21.07 4.46 10.34
CA PHE A 2 -19.95 5.18 9.71
C PHE A 2 -19.51 4.49 8.43
N ILE A 3 -19.36 5.22 7.33
CA ILE A 3 -18.93 4.68 6.03
C ILE A 3 -17.78 5.54 5.47
N PRO A 4 -16.53 5.06 5.44
CA PRO A 4 -15.43 5.82 4.88
C PRO A 4 -15.60 5.98 3.36
N LYS A 5 -15.26 7.16 2.84
CA LYS A 5 -15.27 7.45 1.39
C LYS A 5 -13.87 7.66 0.85
N ASN A 6 -13.07 8.44 1.57
CA ASN A 6 -11.74 8.79 1.15
C ASN A 6 -10.82 9.05 2.34
N TYR A 7 -9.60 8.53 2.26
CA TYR A 7 -8.50 8.85 3.15
C TYR A 7 -7.50 9.73 2.39
N ASN A 8 -7.40 11.01 2.76
CA ASN A 8 -6.38 11.90 2.23
C ASN A 8 -5.25 12.01 3.23
N ILE A 9 -4.12 11.37 2.96
CA ILE A 9 -3.05 11.19 3.94
C ILE A 9 -1.72 11.75 3.43
N THR A 10 -1.10 12.59 4.24
CA THR A 10 0.29 13.00 4.06
C THR A 10 1.16 12.39 5.16
N PHE A 11 2.16 11.61 4.78
CA PHE A 11 3.17 11.09 5.70
C PHE A 11 4.51 11.82 5.55
N THR A 12 5.21 11.98 6.66
CA THR A 12 6.59 12.48 6.71
C THR A 12 7.48 11.46 7.41
N PRO A 13 8.03 10.47 6.69
CA PRO A 13 8.95 9.50 7.29
C PRO A 13 10.33 10.11 7.53
N ASP A 14 11.03 9.55 8.51
CA ASP A 14 12.43 9.78 8.85
C ASP A 14 13.12 8.41 8.94
N LEU A 15 13.89 8.06 7.90
CA LEU A 15 14.59 6.77 7.79
C LEU A 15 15.85 6.68 8.65
N GLU A 16 16.33 7.80 9.22
CA GLU A 16 17.48 7.78 10.14
C GLU A 16 17.00 7.46 11.56
N LYS A 17 15.87 8.04 11.95
CA LYS A 17 15.25 7.84 13.27
C LYS A 17 14.22 6.70 13.30
N PHE A 18 13.84 6.18 12.15
CA PHE A 18 12.80 5.16 11.97
C PHE A 18 11.47 5.56 12.61
N VAL A 19 11.05 6.80 12.39
CA VAL A 19 9.76 7.33 12.84
C VAL A 19 9.06 8.01 11.68
N PHE A 20 7.76 8.26 11.82
CA PHE A 20 7.01 9.08 10.90
C PHE A 20 5.97 9.93 11.62
N THR A 21 5.59 11.03 10.99
CA THR A 21 4.36 11.75 11.33
C THR A 21 3.35 11.60 10.19
N GLY A 22 2.08 11.53 10.54
CA GLY A 22 0.97 11.46 9.60
C GLY A 22 -0.04 12.55 9.88
N LYS A 23 -0.63 13.07 8.81
CA LYS A 23 -1.83 13.89 8.86
C LYS A 23 -2.81 13.35 7.84
N GLU A 24 -3.95 12.89 8.31
CA GLU A 24 -5.02 12.42 7.46
C GLU A 24 -6.26 13.29 7.56
N VAL A 25 -7.01 13.31 6.46
CA VAL A 25 -8.39 13.80 6.42
C VAL A 25 -9.26 12.67 5.92
N ILE A 26 -10.07 12.10 6.81
CA ILE A 26 -11.04 11.05 6.45
C ILE A 26 -12.33 11.75 6.06
N THR A 27 -12.80 11.52 4.84
CA THR A 27 -14.16 11.88 4.39
C THR A 27 -15.05 10.66 4.55
N PHE A 28 -16.21 10.82 5.19
CA PHE A 28 -17.09 9.71 5.54
C PHE A 28 -18.56 10.13 5.58
N ASP A 29 -19.44 9.17 5.35
CA ASP A 29 -20.88 9.32 5.57
C ASP A 29 -21.28 8.76 6.94
N ILE A 30 -22.25 9.43 7.55
CA ILE A 30 -23.03 8.94 8.69
C ILE A 30 -24.44 8.64 8.20
N THR A 31 -24.93 7.43 8.44
CA THR A 31 -26.28 7.00 8.02
C THR A 31 -27.35 7.15 9.11
N GLU A 32 -26.94 7.20 10.37
CA GLU A 32 -27.78 7.24 11.57
C GLU A 32 -27.10 8.11 12.61
N GLU A 33 -27.85 8.69 13.54
CA GLU A 33 -27.27 9.53 14.59
C GLU A 33 -26.23 8.75 15.43
N ILE A 34 -25.04 9.34 15.59
CA ILE A 34 -23.96 8.78 16.41
C ILE A 34 -23.29 9.86 17.26
N ASP A 35 -22.84 9.50 18.44
CA ASP A 35 -22.08 10.34 19.37
C ASP A 35 -20.60 9.91 19.48
N VAL A 36 -20.27 8.71 19.02
CA VAL A 36 -18.91 8.16 19.02
C VAL A 36 -18.56 7.51 17.67
N ILE A 37 -17.36 7.78 17.17
CA ILE A 37 -16.73 7.01 16.08
C ILE A 37 -15.59 6.17 16.68
N ASN A 38 -15.51 4.91 16.28
CA ASN A 38 -14.41 4.01 16.62
C ASN A 38 -13.59 3.72 15.37
N LEU A 39 -12.28 3.96 15.42
CA LEU A 39 -11.32 3.60 14.39
C LEU A 39 -10.30 2.61 14.96
N ASP A 40 -9.81 1.69 14.15
CA ASP A 40 -8.66 0.86 14.46
C ASP A 40 -7.39 1.73 14.44
N SER A 41 -6.61 1.69 15.51
CA SER A 41 -5.37 2.45 15.66
C SER A 41 -4.46 1.78 16.69
N VAL A 42 -3.38 1.15 16.22
CA VAL A 42 -2.43 0.39 17.03
C VAL A 42 -1.04 1.04 16.94
N ASP A 43 -0.31 1.14 18.04
CA ASP A 43 1.07 1.70 18.10
C ASP A 43 1.22 3.14 17.58
N LEU A 44 0.12 3.89 17.44
CA LEU A 44 0.13 5.30 17.03
C LEU A 44 -0.08 6.23 18.22
N GLU A 45 0.75 7.27 18.29
CA GLU A 45 0.51 8.42 19.18
C GLU A 45 -0.43 9.39 18.45
N ILE A 46 -1.69 9.47 18.91
CA ILE A 46 -2.65 10.43 18.38
C ILE A 46 -2.37 11.80 19.01
N VAL A 47 -2.05 12.77 18.16
CA VAL A 47 -1.67 14.13 18.57
C VAL A 47 -2.90 15.03 18.62
N ARG A 48 -3.78 14.94 17.62
CA ARG A 48 -4.96 15.80 17.51
C ARG A 48 -6.03 15.20 16.62
N CYS A 49 -7.29 15.38 17.00
CA CYS A 49 -8.46 15.06 16.19
C CYS A 49 -9.35 16.31 16.04
N GLN A 50 -9.79 16.62 14.82
CA GLN A 50 -10.67 17.77 14.56
C GLN A 50 -11.75 17.47 13.52
N LEU A 51 -13.00 17.73 13.85
CA LEU A 51 -14.11 17.68 12.90
C LEU A 51 -14.13 18.96 12.06
N LEU A 52 -14.16 18.82 10.74
CA LEU A 52 -14.37 19.93 9.82
C LEU A 52 -15.87 20.11 9.58
N ARG A 53 -16.43 21.24 10.05
CA ARG A 53 -17.86 21.56 9.90
C ARG A 53 -18.03 23.02 9.46
N LYS A 54 -18.70 23.23 8.32
CA LYS A 54 -18.99 24.57 7.75
C LYS A 54 -17.74 25.47 7.65
N GLY A 55 -16.61 24.91 7.23
CA GLY A 55 -15.34 25.63 7.10
C GLY A 55 -14.61 25.93 8.41
N LYS A 56 -15.10 25.43 9.56
CA LYS A 56 -14.43 25.52 10.86
C LYS A 56 -13.89 24.15 11.28
N SER A 57 -12.76 24.15 11.96
CA SER A 57 -12.23 22.98 12.68
C SER A 57 -12.70 23.02 14.13
N ILE A 58 -13.35 21.95 14.58
CA ILE A 58 -13.83 21.77 15.95
C ILE A 58 -12.99 20.66 16.56
N ASP A 59 -12.31 20.93 17.67
CA ASP A 59 -11.54 19.89 18.37
C ASP A 59 -12.48 18.79 18.87
N VAL A 60 -12.05 17.54 18.65
CA VAL A 60 -12.78 16.33 19.01
C VAL A 60 -12.05 15.67 20.18
N GLU A 61 -12.79 15.45 21.25
CA GLU A 61 -12.31 14.68 22.39
C GLU A 61 -12.07 13.23 21.94
N HIS A 62 -10.94 12.66 22.34
CA HIS A 62 -10.54 11.34 21.88
C HIS A 62 -9.82 10.55 22.96
N GLU A 63 -9.95 9.24 22.88
CA GLU A 63 -9.18 8.28 23.67
C GLU A 63 -8.61 7.20 22.77
N VAL A 64 -7.45 6.65 23.17
CA VAL A 64 -6.89 5.45 22.54
C VAL A 64 -6.86 4.36 23.60
N ASP A 65 -7.63 3.30 23.39
CA ASP A 65 -7.68 2.14 24.28
C ASP A 65 -7.60 0.85 23.45
N LYS A 66 -6.69 -0.07 23.84
CA LYS A 66 -6.56 -1.42 23.27
C LYS A 66 -6.61 -1.50 21.74
N GLY A 67 -5.94 -0.57 21.05
CA GLY A 67 -5.88 -0.58 19.58
C GLY A 67 -7.07 0.09 18.89
N ALA A 68 -7.93 0.78 19.64
CA ALA A 68 -9.04 1.56 19.11
C ALA A 68 -8.90 3.05 19.48
N LEU A 69 -9.00 3.92 18.48
CA LEU A 69 -9.17 5.35 18.63
C LEU A 69 -10.68 5.65 18.69
N ARG A 70 -11.17 6.12 19.83
CA ARG A 70 -12.55 6.60 19.97
C ARG A 70 -12.59 8.12 19.90
N LEU A 71 -13.58 8.63 19.18
CA LEU A 71 -13.78 10.03 18.90
C LEU A 71 -15.15 10.44 19.42
N PHE A 72 -15.20 11.30 20.45
CA PHE A 72 -16.41 11.69 21.15
C PHE A 72 -16.92 13.04 20.66
N PHE A 73 -18.19 13.08 20.27
CA PHE A 73 -18.85 14.27 19.74
C PHE A 73 -19.84 14.85 20.75
N LYS A 74 -19.55 16.05 21.27
CA LYS A 74 -20.45 16.78 22.20
C LYS A 74 -21.86 17.03 21.63
N GLN A 75 -21.94 17.18 20.31
CA GLN A 75 -23.19 17.20 19.58
C GLN A 75 -23.18 15.98 18.66
N PRO A 76 -24.16 15.07 18.76
CA PRO A 76 -24.25 13.91 17.89
C PRO A 76 -24.16 14.31 16.40
N LEU A 77 -23.43 13.50 15.65
CA LEU A 77 -23.42 13.58 14.20
C LEU A 77 -24.70 12.93 13.71
N VAL A 78 -25.48 13.68 12.95
CA VAL A 78 -26.68 13.18 12.28
C VAL A 78 -26.34 12.68 10.87
N LYS A 79 -27.33 12.15 10.15
CA LYS A 79 -27.12 11.70 8.77
C LYS A 79 -26.50 12.79 7.89
N GLY A 80 -25.39 12.49 7.23
CA GLY A 80 -24.68 13.41 6.34
C GLY A 80 -23.23 13.04 6.08
N GLU A 81 -22.57 13.81 5.22
CA GLU A 81 -21.14 13.70 4.94
C GLU A 81 -20.34 14.59 5.91
N TYR A 82 -19.24 14.06 6.41
CA TYR A 82 -18.34 14.73 7.34
C TYR A 82 -16.88 14.52 6.95
N LYS A 83 -16.01 15.38 7.51
CA LYS A 83 -14.56 15.22 7.41
C LYS A 83 -13.93 15.35 8.78
N ILE A 84 -13.03 14.44 9.11
CA ILE A 84 -12.22 14.51 10.34
C ILE A 84 -10.75 14.57 9.98
N VAL A 85 -10.03 15.47 10.62
CA VAL A 85 -8.58 15.59 10.54
C VAL A 85 -7.99 14.83 11.73
N ILE A 86 -7.03 13.96 11.48
CA ILE A 86 -6.29 13.25 12.52
C ILE A 86 -4.80 13.46 12.26
N GLU A 87 -4.09 13.94 13.29
CA GLU A 87 -2.65 14.08 13.29
C GLU A 87 -2.06 13.07 14.26
N PHE A 88 -1.07 12.31 13.82
CA PHE A 88 -0.51 11.20 14.58
C PHE A 88 0.98 11.00 14.31
N LYS A 89 1.63 10.23 15.18
CA LYS A 89 3.00 9.78 15.01
C LYS A 89 3.06 8.26 15.13
N GLY A 90 4.03 7.66 14.45
CA GLY A 90 4.29 6.24 14.53
C GLY A 90 5.75 5.92 14.28
N THR A 91 6.06 4.62 14.33
CA THR A 91 7.42 4.10 14.19
C THR A 91 7.53 3.26 12.94
N ILE A 92 8.63 3.40 12.19
CA ILE A 92 9.00 2.47 11.13
C ILE A 92 9.65 1.26 11.81
N ASN A 93 8.88 0.19 11.98
CA ASN A 93 9.26 -0.96 12.81
C ASN A 93 10.20 -1.93 12.06
N ASN A 94 10.51 -3.07 12.66
CA ASN A 94 11.26 -4.18 12.04
C ASN A 94 10.50 -5.53 12.16
N PHE A 95 9.17 -5.49 12.17
CA PHE A 95 8.30 -6.65 12.34
C PHE A 95 7.84 -7.27 11.02
N LEU A 96 8.27 -6.72 9.88
CA LEU A 96 7.84 -7.12 8.53
C LEU A 96 6.33 -6.91 8.25
N ALA A 97 5.67 -6.11 9.10
CA ALA A 97 4.25 -5.75 9.02
C ALA A 97 4.05 -4.27 9.38
N GLY A 98 2.91 -3.68 8.99
CA GLY A 98 2.69 -2.24 9.09
C GLY A 98 3.66 -1.50 8.18
N TRP A 99 4.25 -0.40 8.65
CA TRP A 99 5.37 0.25 7.95
C TRP A 99 6.69 -0.22 8.54
N SER A 100 7.40 -1.08 7.82
CA SER A 100 8.62 -1.73 8.30
C SER A 100 9.85 -1.29 7.51
N ARG A 101 11.01 -1.32 8.16
CA ARG A 101 12.31 -1.09 7.49
C ARG A 101 12.85 -2.41 6.94
N SER A 102 13.39 -2.36 5.73
CA SER A 102 14.21 -3.44 5.17
C SER A 102 15.62 -2.94 4.93
N GLY A 103 16.59 -3.71 5.41
CA GLY A 103 18.02 -3.40 5.32
C GLY A 103 18.63 -3.94 4.03
N TYR A 104 19.53 -3.17 3.43
CA TYR A 104 20.35 -3.60 2.31
C TYR A 104 21.75 -2.99 2.41
N GLN A 105 22.67 -3.43 1.54
CA GLN A 105 24.03 -2.91 1.50
C GLN A 105 24.33 -2.25 0.16
N VAL A 106 25.02 -1.10 0.23
CA VAL A 106 25.62 -0.41 -0.92
C VAL A 106 27.06 -0.09 -0.55
N ASP A 107 28.02 -0.57 -1.34
CA ASP A 107 29.46 -0.42 -1.09
C ASP A 107 29.88 -0.83 0.32
N GLY A 108 29.32 -1.93 0.82
CA GLY A 108 29.57 -2.45 2.18
C GLY A 108 28.99 -1.61 3.32
N LYS A 109 28.22 -0.55 3.02
CA LYS A 109 27.56 0.28 4.03
C LYS A 109 26.08 -0.09 4.16
N PRO A 110 25.54 -0.22 5.39
CA PRO A 110 24.13 -0.46 5.58
C PRO A 110 23.30 0.73 5.06
N ARG A 111 22.19 0.40 4.43
CA ARG A 111 21.14 1.29 3.96
C ARG A 111 19.79 0.69 4.31
N TYR A 112 18.77 1.54 4.31
CA TYR A 112 17.41 1.13 4.66
C TYR A 112 16.41 1.74 3.69
N MET A 113 15.43 0.93 3.32
CA MET A 113 14.17 1.40 2.76
C MET A 113 13.07 1.18 3.80
N ALA A 114 11.98 1.94 3.69
CA ALA A 114 10.75 1.63 4.39
C ALA A 114 9.70 1.13 3.39
N THR A 115 8.96 0.09 3.77
CA THR A 115 7.98 -0.59 2.93
C THR A 115 6.79 -1.02 3.78
N THR A 116 5.60 -1.09 3.19
CA THR A 116 4.40 -1.49 3.91
C THR A 116 3.95 -2.91 3.57
N HIS A 117 3.40 -3.59 4.58
CA HIS A 117 2.65 -4.84 4.45
C HIS A 117 1.52 -4.79 5.47
N PHE A 118 0.26 -4.76 4.99
CA PHE A 118 -0.89 -4.50 5.84
C PHE A 118 -1.84 -5.68 5.98
N GLU A 119 -1.75 -6.69 5.14
CA GLU A 119 -2.60 -7.87 5.28
C GLU A 119 -2.20 -8.69 6.51
N PRO A 120 -3.15 -9.16 7.34
CA PRO A 120 -4.59 -8.91 7.22
C PRO A 120 -5.06 -7.61 7.89
N ALA A 121 -4.35 -7.10 8.90
CA ALA A 121 -4.87 -6.04 9.76
C ALA A 121 -3.79 -5.13 10.35
N ASP A 122 -2.79 -4.76 9.56
CA ASP A 122 -1.67 -3.91 9.98
C ASP A 122 -1.70 -2.50 9.37
N ALA A 123 -2.72 -2.16 8.57
CA ALA A 123 -2.92 -0.76 8.14
C ALA A 123 -3.17 0.16 9.35
N ARG A 124 -3.90 -0.35 10.36
CA ARG A 124 -4.13 0.30 11.66
C ARG A 124 -2.87 0.66 12.45
N ARG A 125 -1.71 0.08 12.11
CA ARG A 125 -0.41 0.45 12.71
C ARG A 125 0.25 1.66 12.05
N VAL A 126 -0.30 2.11 10.93
CA VAL A 126 0.28 3.17 10.11
C VAL A 126 -0.61 4.39 10.07
N PHE A 127 -1.93 4.22 10.01
CA PHE A 127 -2.90 5.30 10.11
C PHE A 127 -4.22 4.81 10.74
N PRO A 128 -4.93 5.67 11.50
CA PRO A 128 -6.25 5.33 12.03
C PRO A 128 -7.26 5.06 10.91
N CYS A 129 -7.93 3.91 10.92
CA CYS A 129 -8.87 3.56 9.86
C CYS A 129 -9.94 2.56 10.33
N ILE A 130 -10.89 2.21 9.45
CA ILE A 130 -11.69 0.99 9.66
C ILE A 130 -10.95 -0.11 8.93
N ASP A 131 -10.17 -0.89 9.65
CA ASP A 131 -9.21 -1.83 9.08
C ASP A 131 -9.87 -3.20 8.87
N ASN A 132 -10.83 -3.19 7.95
CA ASN A 132 -11.69 -4.30 7.58
C ASN A 132 -11.86 -4.31 6.05
N PRO A 133 -11.70 -5.46 5.38
CA PRO A 133 -11.69 -5.55 3.92
C PRO A 133 -12.98 -5.05 3.26
N SER A 134 -14.13 -5.14 3.93
CA SER A 134 -15.42 -4.67 3.39
C SER A 134 -15.59 -3.15 3.39
N TYR A 135 -14.78 -2.41 4.17
CA TYR A 135 -14.85 -0.95 4.27
C TYR A 135 -13.94 -0.28 3.25
N LYS A 136 -14.18 -0.55 1.97
CA LYS A 136 -13.38 0.03 0.88
C LYS A 136 -13.53 1.56 0.86
N ALA A 137 -12.44 2.24 0.55
CA ALA A 137 -12.38 3.69 0.37
C ALA A 137 -11.40 4.05 -0.74
N ARG A 138 -11.38 5.32 -1.13
CA ARG A 138 -10.31 5.88 -1.98
C ARG A 138 -9.17 6.40 -1.12
N PHE A 139 -7.97 6.46 -1.68
CA PHE A 139 -6.78 6.95 -0.99
C PHE A 139 -6.09 8.02 -1.84
N ASP A 140 -5.92 9.21 -1.27
CA ASP A 140 -5.02 10.25 -1.79
C ASP A 140 -3.75 10.23 -0.93
N ILE A 141 -2.64 9.78 -1.49
CA ILE A 141 -1.38 9.64 -0.75
C ILE A 141 -0.37 10.70 -1.16
N ALA A 142 0.27 11.30 -0.17
CA ALA A 142 1.46 12.11 -0.35
C ALA A 142 2.56 11.75 0.65
N LEU A 143 3.80 11.68 0.17
CA LEU A 143 4.99 11.35 0.96
C LEU A 143 5.98 12.52 0.95
N LYS A 144 6.25 13.08 2.12
CA LYS A 144 7.22 14.15 2.32
C LYS A 144 8.58 13.59 2.75
N ILE A 145 9.44 13.36 1.77
CA ILE A 145 10.70 12.62 1.91
C ILE A 145 11.92 13.50 1.65
N ASN A 146 13.11 13.03 2.00
CA ASN A 146 14.35 13.70 1.60
C ASN A 146 14.52 13.68 0.07
N LYS A 147 15.09 14.72 -0.52
CA LYS A 147 15.15 14.90 -1.99
C LYS A 147 15.88 13.80 -2.75
N TYR A 148 16.88 13.18 -2.12
CA TYR A 148 17.67 12.10 -2.72
C TYR A 148 16.96 10.74 -2.69
N LEU A 149 15.83 10.64 -1.97
CA LEU A 149 15.02 9.42 -1.91
C LEU A 149 13.94 9.43 -3.00
N SER A 150 13.54 8.22 -3.39
CA SER A 150 12.40 7.93 -4.23
C SER A 150 11.22 7.45 -3.39
N ALA A 151 10.02 7.56 -3.94
CA ALA A 151 8.81 7.05 -3.33
C ALA A 151 7.98 6.26 -4.35
N VAL A 152 7.36 5.18 -3.89
CA VAL A 152 6.48 4.30 -4.66
C VAL A 152 5.19 4.08 -3.87
N SER A 153 4.05 4.06 -4.56
CA SER A 153 2.73 3.79 -3.99
C SER A 153 1.85 3.14 -5.07
N ASN A 154 0.59 2.83 -4.77
CA ASN A 154 -0.35 2.13 -5.66
C ASN A 154 -0.52 2.80 -7.03
N MET A 155 -0.60 4.14 -7.06
CA MET A 155 -0.89 4.92 -8.26
C MET A 155 0.34 5.68 -8.79
N PRO A 156 0.33 6.20 -10.03
CA PRO A 156 1.40 7.04 -10.55
C PRO A 156 1.60 8.34 -9.77
N ILE A 157 2.82 8.87 -9.80
CA ILE A 157 3.13 10.21 -9.28
C ILE A 157 2.48 11.25 -10.20
N VAL A 158 1.66 12.15 -9.63
CA VAL A 158 1.05 13.28 -10.36
C VAL A 158 1.76 14.60 -10.11
N ARG A 159 2.53 14.69 -9.01
CA ARG A 159 3.26 15.90 -8.67
C ARG A 159 4.44 15.61 -7.75
N GLU A 160 5.58 16.23 -8.06
CA GLU A 160 6.67 16.40 -7.11
C GLU A 160 6.91 17.88 -6.85
N LYS A 161 7.01 18.27 -5.58
CA LYS A 161 7.28 19.66 -5.19
C LYS A 161 8.38 19.71 -4.14
N VAL A 162 9.42 20.48 -4.39
CA VAL A 162 10.44 20.78 -3.37
C VAL A 162 9.79 21.52 -2.19
N VAL A 163 10.06 21.07 -0.95
CA VAL A 163 9.58 21.68 0.29
C VAL A 163 10.78 22.00 1.17
N GLY A 164 11.12 23.29 1.24
CA GLY A 164 12.32 23.75 1.95
C GLY A 164 13.63 23.31 1.27
N LYS A 165 14.71 23.22 2.04
CA LYS A 165 16.05 22.93 1.49
C LYS A 165 16.30 21.45 1.21
N VAL A 166 15.79 20.53 2.05
CA VAL A 166 16.20 19.11 2.04
C VAL A 166 15.10 18.11 1.68
N LYS A 167 13.82 18.52 1.68
CA LYS A 167 12.69 17.62 1.41
C LYS A 167 11.99 17.92 0.08
N LYS A 168 11.28 16.92 -0.43
CA LYS A 168 10.26 17.03 -1.49
C LYS A 168 8.96 16.38 -1.02
N LEU A 169 7.84 16.86 -1.52
CA LEU A 169 6.53 16.24 -1.38
C LEU A 169 6.22 15.54 -2.71
N VAL A 170 6.05 14.22 -2.64
CA VAL A 170 5.63 13.37 -3.75
C VAL A 170 4.14 13.09 -3.57
N THR A 171 3.32 13.45 -4.56
CA THR A 171 1.87 13.24 -4.54
C THR A 171 1.50 12.26 -5.62
N PHE A 172 0.75 11.22 -5.25
CA PHE A 172 0.26 10.18 -6.15
C PHE A 172 -1.17 10.47 -6.62
N ALA A 173 -1.58 9.89 -7.74
CA ALA A 173 -2.99 9.94 -8.16
C ALA A 173 -3.88 9.21 -7.14
N GLN A 174 -5.15 9.59 -7.08
CA GLN A 174 -6.13 8.93 -6.23
C GLN A 174 -6.34 7.47 -6.67
N THR A 175 -6.43 6.55 -5.72
CA THR A 175 -6.74 5.14 -6.00
C THR A 175 -8.20 4.95 -6.44
N PRO A 176 -8.52 3.81 -7.09
CA PRO A 176 -9.88 3.29 -7.08
C PRO A 176 -10.37 2.99 -5.65
N LEU A 177 -11.63 2.59 -5.57
CA LEU A 177 -12.22 2.11 -4.32
C LEU A 177 -11.56 0.76 -3.95
N MET A 178 -10.78 0.73 -2.87
CA MET A 178 -10.02 -0.45 -2.45
C MET A 178 -10.00 -0.61 -0.94
N SER A 179 -9.63 -1.79 -0.46
CA SER A 179 -9.52 -2.11 0.97
C SER A 179 -8.23 -1.55 1.57
N THR A 180 -8.20 -1.29 2.88
CA THR A 180 -7.03 -0.71 3.59
C THR A 180 -5.77 -1.54 3.45
N TYR A 181 -5.90 -2.87 3.46
CA TYR A 181 -4.77 -3.79 3.43
C TYR A 181 -3.94 -3.75 2.12
N LEU A 182 -4.51 -3.19 1.06
CA LEU A 182 -3.86 -3.05 -0.26
C LEU A 182 -3.03 -1.79 -0.40
N LEU A 183 -3.07 -0.88 0.57
CA LEU A 183 -2.33 0.38 0.50
C LEU A 183 -0.82 0.13 0.59
N TYR A 184 -0.08 0.61 -0.41
CA TYR A 184 1.37 0.49 -0.48
C TYR A 184 2.08 1.84 -0.34
N MET A 185 3.14 1.88 0.47
CA MET A 185 4.07 2.99 0.57
C MET A 185 5.52 2.50 0.71
N GLY A 186 6.32 2.73 -0.32
CA GLY A 186 7.75 2.48 -0.36
C GLY A 186 8.54 3.78 -0.37
N VAL A 187 9.56 3.91 0.48
CA VAL A 187 10.50 5.05 0.49
C VAL A 187 11.93 4.53 0.63
N GLY A 188 12.80 4.90 -0.30
CA GLY A 188 14.18 4.42 -0.34
C GLY A 188 14.95 4.97 -1.54
N GLU A 189 16.21 4.56 -1.67
CA GLU A 189 16.96 4.75 -2.92
C GLU A 189 16.55 3.62 -3.86
N PHE A 190 15.80 3.93 -4.91
CA PHE A 190 15.26 2.94 -5.85
C PHE A 190 15.78 3.14 -7.26
N GLU A 191 16.07 2.02 -7.92
CA GLU A 191 16.25 1.91 -9.37
C GLU A 191 14.96 1.41 -10.02
N PHE A 192 14.76 1.78 -11.28
CA PHE A 192 13.55 1.49 -12.04
C PHE A 192 13.89 0.90 -13.41
N ALA A 193 13.19 -0.16 -13.78
CA ALA A 193 13.15 -0.70 -15.14
C ALA A 193 11.70 -0.66 -15.61
N GLU A 194 11.48 -0.21 -16.84
CA GLU A 194 10.14 -0.06 -17.38
C GLU A 194 9.97 -0.94 -18.61
N LEU A 195 8.80 -1.56 -18.68
CA LEU A 195 8.28 -2.25 -19.84
C LEU A 195 6.83 -1.79 -20.04
N LYS A 196 6.34 -1.78 -21.28
CA LYS A 196 4.96 -1.40 -21.58
C LYS A 196 4.14 -2.61 -22.03
N TYR A 197 2.89 -2.64 -21.58
CA TYR A 197 1.83 -3.47 -22.13
C TYR A 197 0.65 -2.57 -22.50
N ARG A 198 0.45 -2.31 -23.80
CA ARG A 198 -0.46 -1.25 -24.27
C ARG A 198 -0.13 0.08 -23.56
N ASP A 199 -1.11 0.69 -22.89
CA ASP A 199 -0.97 1.93 -22.12
C ASP A 199 -0.54 1.69 -20.66
N ILE A 200 -0.42 0.44 -20.23
CA ILE A 200 -0.03 0.06 -18.86
C ILE A 200 1.51 0.01 -18.76
N VAL A 201 2.06 0.74 -17.79
CA VAL A 201 3.50 0.67 -17.45
C VAL A 201 3.73 -0.45 -16.44
N ILE A 202 4.52 -1.45 -16.81
CA ILE A 202 4.98 -2.51 -15.91
C ILE A 202 6.40 -2.15 -15.46
N ARG A 203 6.63 -2.03 -14.15
CA ARG A 203 7.90 -1.54 -13.62
C ARG A 203 8.56 -2.50 -12.66
N GLY A 204 9.86 -2.74 -12.81
CA GLY A 204 10.69 -3.31 -11.77
C GLY A 204 11.19 -2.21 -10.84
N VAL A 205 11.08 -2.40 -9.53
CA VAL A 205 11.60 -1.48 -8.51
C VAL A 205 12.55 -2.23 -7.61
N THR A 206 13.80 -1.78 -7.51
CA THR A 206 14.81 -2.45 -6.68
C THR A 206 15.65 -1.46 -5.89
N THR A 207 16.31 -1.95 -4.85
CA THR A 207 17.48 -1.27 -4.28
C THR A 207 18.63 -1.23 -5.31
N PRO A 208 19.64 -0.34 -5.15
CA PRO A 208 20.65 -0.10 -6.17
C PRO A 208 21.47 -1.34 -6.56
N GLY A 209 21.81 -1.47 -7.84
CA GLY A 209 22.67 -2.53 -8.40
C GLY A 209 21.98 -3.87 -8.67
N LYS A 210 20.65 -3.93 -8.53
CA LYS A 210 19.87 -5.18 -8.69
C LYS A 210 18.85 -5.13 -9.83
N ILE A 211 18.68 -3.99 -10.47
CA ILE A 211 17.56 -3.77 -11.40
C ILE A 211 17.55 -4.74 -12.59
N GLN A 212 18.73 -5.12 -13.08
CA GLN A 212 18.90 -6.07 -14.19
C GLN A 212 18.27 -7.45 -13.93
N TYR A 213 18.09 -7.83 -12.66
CA TYR A 213 17.53 -9.13 -12.30
C TYR A 213 16.01 -9.18 -12.41
N THR A 214 15.34 -8.05 -12.61
CA THR A 214 13.86 -7.98 -12.71
C THR A 214 13.32 -8.37 -14.09
N GLN A 215 14.18 -8.39 -15.13
CA GLN A 215 13.73 -8.51 -16.52
C GLN A 215 12.82 -9.71 -16.79
N PHE A 216 13.17 -10.88 -16.23
CA PHE A 216 12.36 -12.10 -16.40
C PHE A 216 10.95 -11.96 -15.80
N ALA A 217 10.85 -11.33 -14.63
CA ALA A 217 9.56 -11.09 -13.98
C ALA A 217 8.71 -10.11 -14.79
N LEU A 218 9.29 -9.02 -15.31
CA LEU A 218 8.54 -8.03 -16.11
C LEU A 218 8.03 -8.61 -17.43
N GLU A 219 8.84 -9.42 -18.11
CA GLU A 219 8.41 -10.12 -19.34
C GLU A 219 7.33 -11.16 -19.06
N SER A 220 7.43 -11.87 -17.93
CA SER A 220 6.39 -12.82 -17.49
C SER A 220 5.09 -12.07 -17.17
N ALA A 221 5.19 -10.96 -16.45
CA ALA A 221 4.06 -10.11 -16.10
C ALA A 221 3.34 -9.59 -17.34
N ARG A 222 4.07 -9.12 -18.36
CA ARG A 222 3.49 -8.70 -19.64
C ARG A 222 2.65 -9.80 -20.30
N LYS A 223 3.11 -11.05 -20.26
CA LYS A 223 2.40 -12.19 -20.85
C LYS A 223 1.19 -12.59 -20.02
N PHE A 224 1.34 -12.67 -18.71
CA PHE A 224 0.24 -13.05 -17.82
C PHE A 224 -0.85 -11.99 -17.76
N LEU A 225 -0.49 -10.71 -17.80
CA LEU A 225 -1.45 -9.62 -17.87
C LEU A 225 -2.32 -9.74 -19.14
N ALA A 226 -1.71 -9.99 -20.30
CA ALA A 226 -2.46 -10.23 -21.54
C ALA A 226 -3.38 -11.45 -21.44
N TYR A 227 -2.87 -12.55 -20.87
CA TYR A 227 -3.65 -13.78 -20.70
C TYR A 227 -4.83 -13.58 -19.74
N PHE A 228 -4.63 -12.91 -18.62
CA PHE A 228 -5.69 -12.66 -17.63
C PHE A 228 -6.75 -11.70 -18.14
N GLU A 229 -6.39 -10.64 -18.87
CA GLU A 229 -7.37 -9.77 -19.51
C GLU A 229 -8.25 -10.53 -20.50
N GLU A 230 -7.65 -11.38 -21.34
CA GLU A 230 -8.38 -12.22 -22.30
C GLU A 230 -9.27 -13.24 -21.57
N TYR A 231 -8.72 -13.94 -20.58
CA TYR A 231 -9.39 -15.03 -19.89
C TYR A 231 -10.55 -14.54 -18.99
N PHE A 232 -10.37 -13.41 -18.31
CA PHE A 232 -11.41 -12.81 -17.46
C PHE A 232 -12.37 -11.91 -18.26
N GLY A 233 -12.02 -11.52 -19.48
CA GLY A 233 -12.80 -10.59 -20.29
C GLY A 233 -12.87 -9.18 -19.69
N LEU A 234 -11.89 -8.81 -18.87
CA LEU A 234 -11.83 -7.55 -18.13
C LEU A 234 -10.40 -7.01 -18.14
N GLU A 235 -10.23 -5.79 -18.63
CA GLU A 235 -8.93 -5.09 -18.64
C GLU A 235 -8.45 -4.74 -17.23
N TYR A 236 -7.14 -4.66 -17.06
CA TYR A 236 -6.54 -4.18 -15.82
C TYR A 236 -6.81 -2.67 -15.64
N PRO A 237 -7.35 -2.24 -14.49
CA PRO A 237 -7.94 -0.89 -14.38
C PRO A 237 -6.94 0.23 -14.08
N LEU A 238 -5.67 -0.08 -13.73
CA LEU A 238 -4.69 0.92 -13.34
C LEU A 238 -3.70 1.23 -14.49
N PRO A 239 -3.20 2.48 -14.57
CA PRO A 239 -2.26 2.87 -15.63
C PRO A 239 -0.85 2.28 -15.47
N LYS A 240 -0.55 1.64 -14.33
CA LYS A 240 0.75 1.04 -14.05
C LYS A 240 0.62 -0.10 -13.06
N ILE A 241 1.62 -0.97 -13.07
CA ILE A 241 1.86 -1.98 -12.03
C ILE A 241 3.36 -2.08 -11.74
N ASP A 242 3.73 -1.95 -10.47
CA ASP A 242 5.12 -2.06 -10.03
C ASP A 242 5.35 -3.43 -9.36
N PHE A 243 6.47 -4.07 -9.66
CA PHE A 243 7.00 -5.25 -8.98
C PHE A 243 8.22 -4.84 -8.15
N ILE A 244 8.07 -4.83 -6.83
CA ILE A 244 9.02 -4.24 -5.90
C ILE A 244 9.77 -5.33 -5.16
N GLY A 245 11.08 -5.40 -5.39
CA GLY A 245 11.96 -6.34 -4.69
C GLY A 245 12.31 -5.83 -3.30
N VAL A 246 11.91 -6.59 -2.27
CA VAL A 246 12.18 -6.30 -0.87
C VAL A 246 13.04 -7.42 -0.28
N ALA A 247 14.15 -7.06 0.37
CA ALA A 247 15.08 -8.05 0.94
C ALA A 247 14.49 -8.73 2.18
N ASP A 248 13.94 -7.95 3.11
CA ASP A 248 13.28 -8.43 4.32
C ASP A 248 11.76 -8.33 4.16
N PHE A 249 11.14 -9.44 3.76
CA PHE A 249 9.70 -9.51 3.56
C PHE A 249 9.17 -10.86 4.04
N GLY A 250 8.07 -10.85 4.80
CA GLY A 250 7.49 -12.05 5.38
C GLY A 250 6.98 -13.04 4.32
N PRO A 251 5.99 -12.63 3.51
CA PRO A 251 5.42 -13.50 2.48
C PRO A 251 6.29 -13.58 1.21
N ALA A 252 5.89 -14.43 0.26
CA ALA A 252 6.60 -14.54 -1.02
C ALA A 252 6.35 -13.31 -1.90
N GLY A 253 5.06 -12.96 -2.06
CA GLY A 253 4.60 -11.70 -2.60
C GLY A 253 3.42 -11.18 -1.79
N MET A 254 2.96 -10.00 -2.15
CA MET A 254 1.74 -9.38 -1.67
C MET A 254 1.18 -8.54 -2.81
N GLU A 255 -0.12 -8.60 -3.02
CA GLU A 255 -0.78 -8.15 -4.24
C GLU A 255 -1.10 -6.65 -4.29
N GLN A 256 -0.51 -5.82 -3.43
CA GLN A 256 -0.96 -4.43 -3.23
C GLN A 256 -1.28 -3.75 -4.57
N TRP A 257 -2.52 -3.26 -4.74
CA TRP A 257 -3.05 -2.93 -6.06
C TRP A 257 -2.19 -1.92 -6.82
N GLY A 258 -1.55 -2.37 -7.91
CA GLY A 258 -0.63 -1.55 -8.71
C GLY A 258 0.80 -1.42 -8.17
N ALA A 259 1.13 -2.02 -7.03
CA ALA A 259 2.44 -1.95 -6.39
C ALA A 259 2.78 -3.27 -5.66
N ILE A 260 2.79 -4.36 -6.41
CA ILE A 260 3.10 -5.72 -5.93
C ILE A 260 4.48 -5.74 -5.26
N THR A 261 4.53 -6.23 -4.03
CA THR A 261 5.80 -6.46 -3.33
C THR A 261 6.16 -7.93 -3.39
N CYS A 262 7.44 -8.23 -3.62
CA CYS A 262 7.95 -9.60 -3.63
C CYS A 262 9.27 -9.68 -2.89
N ARG A 263 9.54 -10.83 -2.26
CA ARG A 263 10.92 -11.14 -1.85
C ARG A 263 11.82 -11.19 -3.07
N GLU A 264 13.03 -10.66 -2.92
CA GLU A 264 14.03 -10.64 -3.98
C GLU A 264 14.27 -12.04 -4.59
N ASN A 265 14.29 -13.10 -3.77
CA ASN A 265 14.55 -14.47 -4.22
C ASN A 265 13.42 -15.12 -5.05
N VAL A 266 12.23 -14.51 -5.11
CA VAL A 266 11.11 -14.95 -5.95
C VAL A 266 10.71 -13.90 -6.99
N LEU A 267 11.50 -12.84 -7.13
CA LEU A 267 11.34 -11.83 -8.18
C LEU A 267 12.55 -11.80 -9.14
N PHE A 268 13.75 -12.02 -8.61
CA PHE A 268 15.01 -11.82 -9.34
C PHE A 268 15.47 -13.08 -10.06
N TYR A 269 15.70 -12.94 -11.37
CA TYR A 269 16.41 -13.91 -12.18
C TYR A 269 17.87 -13.50 -12.33
N ILE A 270 18.79 -14.32 -11.81
CA ILE A 270 20.23 -14.10 -11.85
C ILE A 270 20.85 -15.13 -12.81
N PRO A 271 21.39 -14.71 -13.97
CA PRO A 271 22.01 -15.61 -14.93
C PRO A 271 23.10 -16.48 -14.31
N GLY A 272 23.07 -17.78 -14.58
CA GLY A 272 24.03 -18.76 -14.04
C GLY A 272 23.81 -19.18 -12.57
N MET A 273 22.91 -18.50 -11.84
CA MET A 273 22.57 -18.85 -10.44
C MET A 273 21.13 -19.33 -10.29
N THR A 274 20.18 -18.72 -11.01
CA THR A 274 18.77 -19.10 -10.92
C THR A 274 18.52 -20.40 -11.67
N SER A 275 18.16 -21.46 -10.93
CA SER A 275 17.80 -22.76 -11.50
C SER A 275 16.47 -22.70 -12.26
N ILE A 276 16.19 -23.68 -13.12
CA ILE A 276 14.91 -23.77 -13.81
C ILE A 276 13.71 -23.88 -12.86
N VAL A 277 13.90 -24.53 -11.70
CA VAL A 277 12.87 -24.64 -10.65
C VAL A 277 12.58 -23.27 -10.04
N LEU A 278 13.61 -22.49 -9.74
CA LEU A 278 13.44 -21.13 -9.23
C LEU A 278 12.88 -20.18 -10.29
N GLN A 279 13.30 -20.31 -11.55
CA GLN A 279 12.74 -19.55 -12.66
C GLN A 279 11.23 -19.79 -12.81
N LYS A 280 10.80 -21.06 -12.71
CA LYS A 280 9.38 -21.41 -12.68
C LYS A 280 8.68 -20.81 -11.47
N ARG A 281 9.29 -20.87 -10.29
CA ARG A 281 8.73 -20.27 -9.07
C ARG A 281 8.54 -18.75 -9.19
N ILE A 282 9.49 -18.04 -9.82
CA ILE A 282 9.33 -16.60 -10.11
C ILE A 282 8.10 -16.37 -10.98
N ALA A 283 7.94 -17.15 -12.06
CA ALA A 283 6.78 -17.04 -12.94
C ALA A 283 5.46 -17.34 -12.20
N GLU A 284 5.42 -18.36 -11.35
CA GLU A 284 4.24 -18.69 -10.52
C GLU A 284 3.88 -17.57 -9.56
N VAL A 285 4.86 -16.99 -8.85
CA VAL A 285 4.60 -15.87 -7.94
C VAL A 285 4.09 -14.66 -8.72
N VAL A 286 4.77 -14.28 -9.81
CA VAL A 286 4.30 -13.16 -10.66
C VAL A 286 2.88 -13.39 -11.18
N ALA A 287 2.53 -14.61 -11.59
CA ALA A 287 1.17 -14.95 -12.02
C ALA A 287 0.15 -14.90 -10.87
N HIS A 288 0.52 -15.37 -9.68
CA HIS A 288 -0.32 -15.35 -8.47
C HIS A 288 -0.67 -13.92 -8.06
N GLU A 289 0.35 -13.06 -7.89
CA GLU A 289 0.14 -11.66 -7.50
C GLU A 289 -0.63 -10.86 -8.57
N LEU A 290 -0.45 -11.20 -9.85
CA LEU A 290 -1.23 -10.61 -10.94
C LEU A 290 -2.68 -11.06 -10.96
N ALA A 291 -2.96 -12.33 -10.65
CA ALA A 291 -4.34 -12.83 -10.59
C ALA A 291 -5.14 -12.13 -9.49
N HIS A 292 -4.49 -11.80 -8.36
CA HIS A 292 -5.09 -11.04 -7.27
C HIS A 292 -5.59 -9.65 -7.67
N GLN A 293 -5.03 -9.05 -8.72
CA GLN A 293 -5.52 -7.76 -9.24
C GLN A 293 -7.00 -7.81 -9.67
N TRP A 294 -7.53 -9.02 -9.95
CA TRP A 294 -8.96 -9.29 -10.11
C TRP A 294 -9.55 -9.96 -8.86
N PHE A 295 -8.89 -11.01 -8.35
CA PHE A 295 -9.35 -11.83 -7.21
C PHE A 295 -8.65 -11.45 -5.90
N GLY A 296 -9.08 -10.34 -5.34
CA GLY A 296 -8.57 -9.78 -4.09
C GLY A 296 -8.70 -8.26 -4.12
N ASP A 297 -8.23 -7.64 -5.19
CA ASP A 297 -8.22 -6.19 -5.33
C ASP A 297 -9.56 -5.65 -5.84
N LEU A 298 -9.91 -6.04 -7.08
CA LEU A 298 -11.15 -5.63 -7.72
C LEU A 298 -12.36 -6.23 -6.98
N VAL A 299 -12.35 -7.55 -6.81
CA VAL A 299 -13.34 -8.28 -6.02
C VAL A 299 -12.66 -8.82 -4.76
N THR A 300 -13.09 -8.32 -3.61
CA THR A 300 -12.51 -8.66 -2.30
C THR A 300 -13.56 -9.42 -1.49
N MET A 301 -13.14 -10.46 -0.77
CA MET A 301 -13.99 -11.11 0.22
C MET A 301 -14.55 -10.10 1.25
N LYS A 302 -15.75 -10.37 1.76
CA LYS A 302 -16.40 -9.49 2.73
C LYS A 302 -15.69 -9.51 4.09
N TRP A 303 -15.19 -10.68 4.48
CA TRP A 303 -14.47 -10.89 5.72
C TRP A 303 -13.46 -12.04 5.55
N TRP A 304 -12.49 -12.11 6.47
CA TRP A 304 -11.32 -12.97 6.38
C TRP A 304 -11.61 -14.48 6.46
N ASP A 305 -12.78 -14.88 6.96
CA ASP A 305 -13.22 -16.29 6.91
C ASP A 305 -13.43 -16.80 5.47
N ASP A 306 -13.71 -15.89 4.54
CA ASP A 306 -13.79 -16.14 3.10
C ASP A 306 -12.48 -15.81 2.34
N LEU A 307 -11.32 -15.72 3.02
CA LEU A 307 -10.02 -15.44 2.38
C LEU A 307 -9.70 -16.39 1.22
N TRP A 308 -10.22 -17.62 1.27
CA TRP A 308 -10.08 -18.59 0.18
C TRP A 308 -10.57 -18.06 -1.18
N LEU A 309 -11.54 -17.14 -1.21
CA LEU A 309 -12.02 -16.50 -2.45
C LEU A 309 -10.91 -15.71 -3.17
N ASN A 310 -9.94 -15.18 -2.43
CA ASN A 310 -8.77 -14.53 -2.98
C ASN A 310 -7.69 -15.58 -3.27
N GLU A 311 -7.18 -16.23 -2.22
CA GLU A 311 -5.95 -17.04 -2.27
C GLU A 311 -6.07 -18.29 -3.14
N SER A 312 -7.21 -18.99 -3.07
CA SER A 312 -7.38 -20.22 -3.86
C SER A 312 -7.55 -19.91 -5.34
N PHE A 313 -8.23 -18.81 -5.68
CA PHE A 313 -8.41 -18.36 -7.05
C PHE A 313 -7.08 -17.89 -7.65
N ALA A 314 -6.31 -17.07 -6.92
CA ALA A 314 -4.99 -16.65 -7.36
C ALA A 314 -4.05 -17.84 -7.57
N THR A 315 -4.03 -18.79 -6.62
CA THR A 315 -3.23 -20.02 -6.72
C THR A 315 -3.62 -20.84 -7.95
N PHE A 316 -4.92 -21.05 -8.16
CA PHE A 316 -5.44 -21.81 -9.30
C PHE A 316 -5.08 -21.13 -10.63
N MET A 317 -5.27 -19.82 -10.71
CA MET A 317 -4.99 -19.05 -11.93
C MET A 317 -3.50 -18.98 -12.24
N ALA A 318 -2.64 -18.89 -11.22
CA ALA A 318 -1.19 -18.96 -11.39
C ALA A 318 -0.76 -20.31 -11.99
N TYR A 319 -1.28 -21.42 -11.46
CA TYR A 319 -0.97 -22.74 -11.99
C TYR A 319 -1.46 -22.89 -13.43
N LYS A 320 -2.68 -22.45 -13.72
CA LYS A 320 -3.27 -22.48 -15.07
C LYS A 320 -2.50 -21.63 -16.08
N ALA A 321 -1.95 -20.49 -15.66
CA ALA A 321 -1.24 -19.57 -16.55
C ALA A 321 0.20 -20.03 -16.86
N VAL A 322 0.83 -20.74 -15.92
CA VAL A 322 2.26 -21.12 -16.00
C VAL A 322 2.48 -22.52 -16.60
N HIS A 323 1.52 -23.45 -16.43
CA HIS A 323 1.67 -24.87 -16.80
C HIS A 323 0.76 -25.26 -17.97
#